data_AF-A0A5Q4GG92-F1
#
_entry.id   AF-A0A5Q4GG92-F1
#
_cell.length_a   1.000
_cell.length_b   1.000
_cell.length_c   1.000
_cell.angle_alpha   90.00
_cell.angle_beta   90.00
_cell.angle_gamma   90.00
#
_symmetry.space_group_name_H-M   'P 1'
#
loop_
_entity.id
_entity.type
_entity.pdbx_description
1 polymer ?
#
loop_
_entity_poly.entity_id
_entity_poly.type
_entity_poly.pdbx_seq_one_letter_code
_entity_poly.pdbx_strand_id
1 'polypeptide(L)' 'DARKRGKPFPWLEFDAETLKGRFLHRPSREDIVVPVNELQVIEYYSR' A
#
# COMPACT_ATOMS: atom_id res chain seq x y z
N ASP A 1 -14.39 1.94 20.57
CA ASP A 1 -13.83 0.79 19.84
C ASP A 1 -12.56 1.11 19.05
N ALA A 2 -11.38 0.86 19.63
CA ALA A 2 -10.07 1.09 19.01
C ALA A 2 -9.40 -0.20 18.49
N ARG A 3 -10.19 -1.20 18.08
CA ARG A 3 -9.72 -2.59 17.82
C ARG A 3 -9.86 -3.08 16.36
N LYS A 4 -9.83 -2.18 15.37
CA LYS A 4 -9.65 -2.55 13.96
C LYS A 4 -8.68 -1.61 13.24
N ARG A 5 -7.49 -1.37 13.80
CA ARG A 5 -6.36 -0.94 12.95
C ARG A 5 -5.81 -2.21 12.31
N GLY A 6 -6.37 -2.60 11.17
CA GLY A 6 -5.76 -3.62 10.30
C GLY A 6 -4.30 -3.26 10.01
N LYS A 7 -3.47 -4.26 9.69
CA LYS A 7 -2.07 -4.03 9.29
C LYS A 7 -2.02 -2.91 8.23
N PRO A 8 -1.15 -1.90 8.37
CA PRO A 8 -1.08 -0.76 7.45
C PRO A 8 -0.73 -1.17 6.01
N PHE A 9 -0.15 -2.36 5.82
CA PHE A 9 0.18 -2.93 4.51
C PHE A 9 -0.17 -4.43 4.51
N PRO A 10 -1.41 -4.82 4.19
CA PRO A 10 -1.80 -6.23 4.19
C PRO A 10 -1.07 -7.08 3.14
N TRP A 11 -0.47 -6.43 2.15
CA TRP A 11 0.35 -7.03 1.08
C TRP A 11 1.82 -7.24 1.44
N LEU A 12 2.24 -6.78 2.63
CA LEU A 12 3.62 -6.87 3.11
C LEU A 12 3.69 -7.53 4.49
N GLU A 13 4.67 -8.41 4.64
CA GLU A 13 5.22 -8.77 5.94
C GLU A 13 6.55 -8.07 6.14
N PHE A 14 6.78 -7.60 7.36
CA PHE A 14 8.03 -6.99 7.76
C PHE A 14 8.46 -7.59 9.10
N ASP A 15 9.68 -8.11 9.13
CA ASP A 15 10.38 -8.56 10.33
C ASP A 15 11.40 -7.48 10.71
N ALA A 16 11.17 -6.84 11.86
CA ALA A 16 12.00 -5.75 12.36
C ALA A 16 13.31 -6.21 12.99
N GLU A 17 13.43 -7.50 13.36
CA GLU A 17 14.65 -8.04 13.98
C GLU A 17 15.69 -8.36 12.91
N THR A 18 15.27 -8.96 11.80
CA THR A 18 16.15 -9.27 10.67
C THR A 18 16.15 -8.20 9.59
N LEU A 19 15.31 -7.17 9.73
CA LEU A 19 15.05 -6.12 8.74
C LEU A 19 14.67 -6.67 7.36
N LYS A 20 13.90 -7.76 7.34
CA LYS A 20 13.46 -8.43 6.11
C LYS A 20 11.99 -8.17 5.84
N GLY A 21 11.68 -7.85 4.59
CA GLY A 21 10.33 -7.77 4.08
C GLY A 21 9.98 -8.95 3.18
N ARG A 22 8.72 -9.39 3.20
CA ARG A 22 8.19 -10.38 2.24
C ARG A 22 6.96 -9.81 1.55
N PHE A 23 6.98 -9.87 0.22
CA PHE A 23 5.84 -9.51 -0.61
C PHE A 23 4.87 -10.68 -0.67
N LEU A 24 3.63 -10.48 -0.21
CA LEU A 24 2.63 -11.54 -0.15
C LEU A 24 1.84 -11.66 -1.45
N HIS A 25 1.36 -10.52 -1.95
CA HIS A 25 0.53 -10.42 -3.14
C HIS A 25 0.56 -8.99 -3.65
N ARG A 26 0.10 -8.78 -4.89
CA ARG A 26 -0.06 -7.43 -5.43
C ARG A 26 -1.17 -6.69 -4.67
N PRO A 27 -0.91 -5.50 -4.10
CA PRO A 27 -1.93 -4.73 -3.40
C PRO A 27 -3.09 -4.36 -4.32
N SER A 28 -4.29 -4.27 -3.74
CA SER A 28 -5.41 -3.59 -4.37
C SER A 28 -5.24 -2.07 -4.23
N ARG A 29 -5.99 -1.28 -5.01
CA ARG A 29 -5.92 0.19 -4.92
C ARG A 29 -6.28 0.72 -3.53
N GLU A 30 -7.19 0.06 -2.84
CA GLU A 30 -7.66 0.40 -1.50
C GLU A 30 -6.58 0.21 -0.43
N ASP A 31 -5.63 -0.70 -0.68
CA ASP A 31 -4.49 -0.96 0.22
C ASP A 31 -3.37 0.08 0.08
N ILE A 32 -3.44 0.95 -0.93
CA ILE A 32 -2.45 1.99 -1.20
C ILE A 32 -2.92 3.30 -0.56
N VAL A 33 -2.39 3.58 0.63
CA VAL A 33 -2.70 4.78 1.43
C VAL A 33 -2.05 6.08 0.92
N VAL A 34 -1.51 6.09 -0.30
CA VAL A 34 -0.88 7.28 -0.88
C VAL A 34 -1.97 8.26 -1.33
N PRO A 35 -1.98 9.52 -0.83
CA PRO A 35 -2.95 10.53 -1.23
C PRO A 35 -2.58 11.12 -2.59
N VAL A 36 -2.74 10.33 -3.65
CA VAL A 36 -2.47 10.73 -5.03
C VAL A 36 -3.72 10.61 -5.89
N ASN A 37 -3.95 11.62 -6.75
CA ASN A 37 -4.99 11.58 -7.76
C ASN A 37 -4.43 10.94 -9.04
N GLU A 38 -4.62 9.64 -9.17
CA GLU A 38 -4.08 8.85 -10.29
C GLU A 38 -4.62 9.31 -11.65
N LEU A 39 -5.85 9.84 -11.72
CA LEU A 39 -6.42 10.35 -12.96
C LEU A 39 -5.61 11.50 -13.52
N GLN A 40 -5.15 12.43 -12.67
CA GLN A 40 -4.30 13.55 -13.10
C GLN A 40 -2.96 13.08 -13.64
N VAL A 41 -2.38 12.04 -13.04
CA VAL A 41 -1.12 11.43 -13.51
C VAL A 41 -1.33 10.81 -14.88
N ILE A 42 -2.43 10.05 -15.07
CA ILE A 42 -2.76 9.42 -16.35
C ILE A 42 -3.01 10.46 -17.44
N GLU A 43 -3.80 11.49 -17.15
CA GLU A 43 -4.11 12.59 -18.08
C GLU A 43 -2.86 13.34 -18.52
N TYR A 44 -1.90 13.55 -17.61
CA TYR A 44 -0.65 14.24 -17.92
C TYR A 44 0.23 13.45 -18.91
N TYR A 45 0.39 12.14 -18.68
CA TYR A 45 1.23 11.28 -19.52
C TYR A 45 0.55 10.80 -20.82
N SER A 46 -0.75 11.01 -20.98
CA SER A 46 -1.49 10.68 -22.21
C SER A 46 -1.47 11.82 -23.24
N ARG A 47 -0.87 12.95 -22.90
CA ARG A 47 -0.61 14.07 -23.81
C ARG A 47 0.69 13.84 -24.58
#